data_AF-A0A519Z2G2-F1
#
_entry.id   AF-A0A519Z2G2-F1
#
_cell.length_a   1.000
_cell.length_b   1.000
_cell.length_c   1.000
_cell.angle_alpha   90.00
_cell.angle_beta   90.00
_cell.angle_gamma   90.00
#
_symmetry.space_group_name_H-M   'P 1'
#
loop_
_entity.id
_entity.type
_entity.pdbx_description
1 polymer ?
#
loop_
_entity_poly.entity_id
_entity_poly.type
_entity_poly.pdbx_seq_one_letter_code
_entity_poly.pdbx_strand_id
1 'polypeptide(L)'
;ETNEAGEIVQSTVWLLLLRGDHELNEVKAGKIELPDGQGLKAGFRFATEQEIIAHFGSKPGYLGPVKLLKPVKVIADRTVANLADFVCGANEEGFHLKGVNWGRDLPEPDLVTDLRNVVEGDPSPDGQGVLAIQRGIEVGHVFYLGTKYSKAMNATFLDEDGRPKHFEMGCYGIGVTRILGAAIEQKHDERGIIWPDSIAPFTVVICPIGYDRSADVKAAADQLHEDLAAAGIDVILDDRGERPGAMFADWELIGVPHRVVLGDKGLKEGIAEYQGRQDKDATKVAVAEVAAWVKARVKV
;
A
#
# COMPACT_ATOMS: atom_id res chain seq x y z
N GLU A 1 -18.59 22.31 16.86
CA GLU A 1 -20.02 21.97 16.94
C GLU A 1 -20.71 22.40 15.66
N THR A 2 -21.61 21.58 15.14
CA THR A 2 -22.40 21.90 13.94
C THR A 2 -23.88 21.89 14.26
N ASN A 3 -24.66 22.74 13.59
CA ASN A 3 -26.12 22.62 13.63
C ASN A 3 -26.61 21.42 12.79
N GLU A 4 -27.93 21.21 12.74
CA GLU A 4 -28.58 20.15 11.96
C GLU A 4 -28.31 20.25 10.45
N ALA A 5 -27.96 21.44 9.96
CA ALA A 5 -27.57 21.68 8.56
C ALA A 5 -26.08 21.44 8.29
N GLY A 6 -25.29 21.06 9.31
CA GLY A 6 -23.84 20.83 9.19
C GLY A 6 -23.00 22.11 9.24
N GLU A 7 -23.59 23.26 9.52
CA GLU A 7 -22.88 24.54 9.61
C GLU A 7 -22.17 24.65 10.96
N ILE A 8 -20.94 25.16 10.96
CA ILE A 8 -20.15 25.33 12.18
C ILE A 8 -20.77 26.47 13.01
N VAL A 9 -21.33 26.13 14.17
CA VAL A 9 -21.91 27.09 15.11
C VAL A 9 -20.92 27.53 16.18
N GLN A 10 -19.97 26.66 16.54
CA GLN A 10 -18.95 26.93 17.54
C GLN A 10 -17.69 26.12 17.25
N SER A 11 -16.52 26.76 17.38
CA SER A 11 -15.20 26.14 17.27
C SER A 11 -14.52 26.10 18.64
N THR A 12 -13.95 24.96 19.00
CA THR A 12 -13.02 24.85 20.13
C THR A 12 -11.62 24.65 19.57
N VAL A 13 -10.67 25.50 19.98
CA VAL A 13 -9.28 25.43 19.51
C VAL A 13 -8.46 24.52 20.41
N TRP A 14 -7.78 23.56 19.79
CA TRP A 14 -6.85 22.62 20.42
C TRP A 14 -5.44 22.91 19.89
N LEU A 15 -4.46 22.95 20.80
CA LEU A 15 -3.05 23.15 20.49
C LEU A 15 -2.33 21.81 20.66
N LEU A 16 -1.96 21.19 19.55
CA LEU A 16 -1.19 19.94 19.52
C LEU A 16 0.29 20.29 19.36
N LEU A 17 1.11 19.92 20.34
CA LEU A 17 2.54 20.27 20.37
C LEU A 17 3.41 19.07 20.02
N LEU A 18 4.29 19.26 19.04
CA LEU A 18 5.32 18.33 18.61
C LEU A 18 6.70 18.99 18.68
N ARG A 19 7.75 18.19 18.80
CA ARG A 19 9.13 18.67 18.69
C ARG A 19 9.39 19.09 17.24
N GLY A 20 10.25 20.09 17.02
CA GLY A 20 10.43 20.71 15.70
C GLY A 20 10.95 19.79 14.58
N ASP A 21 11.43 18.60 14.93
CA ASP A 21 11.89 17.53 14.03
C ASP A 21 10.85 16.43 13.81
N HIS A 22 9.61 16.61 14.28
CA HIS A 22 8.52 15.64 14.15
C HIS A 22 7.32 16.23 13.43
N GLU A 23 6.59 15.36 12.73
CA GLU A 23 5.34 15.69 12.04
C GLU A 23 4.13 15.08 12.71
N LEU A 24 3.00 15.78 12.65
CA LEU A 24 1.73 15.32 13.23
C LEU A 24 1.22 14.09 12.47
N ASN A 25 0.85 13.05 13.21
CA ASN A 25 0.07 11.94 12.70
C ASN A 25 -1.42 12.25 12.87
N GLU A 26 -2.08 12.64 11.79
CA GLU A 26 -3.51 12.99 11.80
C GLU A 26 -4.43 11.82 12.19
N VAL A 27 -4.03 10.58 11.92
CA VAL A 27 -4.77 9.38 12.34
C VAL A 27 -4.72 9.18 13.85
N LYS A 28 -3.59 9.48 14.50
CA LYS A 28 -3.47 9.49 15.97
C LYS A 28 -4.24 10.68 16.56
N ALA A 29 -4.13 11.86 15.95
CA ALA A 29 -4.86 13.06 16.36
C ALA A 29 -6.39 12.82 16.36
N GLY A 30 -6.92 12.22 15.30
CA GLY A 30 -8.34 11.85 15.18
C GLY A 30 -8.82 10.78 16.18
N LYS A 31 -7.94 10.23 17.03
CA LYS A 31 -8.31 9.29 18.10
C LYS A 31 -8.24 9.91 19.50
N ILE A 32 -7.88 11.20 19.60
CA ILE A 32 -7.82 11.90 20.88
C ILE A 32 -9.24 12.01 21.46
N GLU A 33 -9.36 11.59 22.71
CA GLU A 33 -10.57 11.64 23.52
C GLU A 33 -10.14 11.97 24.96
N LEU A 34 -10.71 13.02 25.52
CA LEU A 34 -10.50 13.43 26.91
C LEU A 34 -11.51 12.73 27.83
N PRO A 35 -11.25 12.66 29.15
CA PRO A 35 -12.14 11.99 30.10
C PRO A 35 -13.56 12.56 30.18
N ASP A 36 -13.74 13.82 29.79
CA ASP A 36 -15.04 14.50 29.74
C ASP A 36 -15.84 14.22 28.46
N GLY A 37 -15.33 13.32 27.60
CA GLY A 37 -15.95 12.93 26.33
C GLY A 37 -15.70 13.90 25.17
N GLN A 38 -14.98 15.01 25.40
CA GLN A 38 -14.55 15.90 24.32
C GLN A 38 -13.34 15.31 23.60
N GLY A 39 -13.19 15.58 22.30
CA GLY A 39 -12.06 15.04 21.54
C GLY A 39 -12.14 15.37 20.06
N LEU A 40 -11.22 14.80 19.29
CA LEU A 40 -11.11 15.01 17.84
C LEU A 40 -11.72 13.85 17.02
N LYS A 41 -12.27 12.85 17.70
CA LYS A 41 -12.84 11.64 17.09
C LYS A 41 -14.09 11.88 16.26
N ALA A 42 -14.85 12.92 16.57
CA ALA A 42 -15.98 13.38 15.77
C ALA A 42 -15.54 14.12 14.49
N GLY A 43 -14.24 14.26 14.26
CA GLY A 43 -13.64 15.04 13.18
C GLY A 43 -12.95 16.29 13.72
N PHE A 44 -11.94 16.76 12.98
CA PHE A 44 -11.24 18.01 13.25
C PHE A 44 -10.81 18.67 11.94
N ARG A 45 -10.40 19.92 12.03
CA ARG A 45 -9.70 20.63 10.95
C ARG A 45 -8.61 21.50 11.56
N PHE A 46 -7.64 21.90 10.74
CA PHE A 46 -6.72 22.96 11.15
C PHE A 46 -7.48 24.26 11.40
N ALA A 47 -7.01 25.02 12.38
CA ALA A 47 -7.57 26.32 12.73
C ALA A 47 -7.38 27.29 11.56
N THR A 48 -8.37 28.15 11.32
CA THR A 48 -8.22 29.23 10.35
C THR A 48 -7.31 30.32 10.93
N GLU A 49 -6.73 31.15 10.06
CA GLU A 49 -5.90 32.27 10.52
C GLU A 49 -6.66 33.21 11.46
N GLN A 50 -7.96 33.43 11.23
CA GLN A 50 -8.81 34.25 12.11
C GLN A 50 -8.95 33.63 13.51
N GLU A 51 -9.15 32.32 13.60
CA GLU A 51 -9.22 31.60 14.87
C GLU A 51 -7.87 31.63 15.60
N ILE A 52 -6.77 31.46 14.86
CA ILE A 52 -5.41 31.56 15.38
C ILE A 52 -5.17 32.96 15.97
N ILE A 53 -5.43 34.03 15.21
CA ILE A 53 -5.25 35.40 15.70
C ILE A 53 -6.15 35.67 16.92
N ALA A 54 -7.38 35.17 16.93
CA ALA A 54 -8.30 35.37 18.05
C ALA A 54 -7.86 34.68 19.35
N HIS A 55 -7.14 33.56 19.28
CA HIS A 55 -6.67 32.80 20.45
C HIS A 55 -5.24 33.14 20.88
N PHE A 56 -4.36 33.41 19.92
CA PHE A 56 -2.94 33.61 20.15
C PHE A 56 -2.54 35.09 20.06
N GLY A 57 -3.32 35.94 19.38
CA GLY A 57 -2.96 37.35 19.16
C GLY A 57 -1.87 37.55 18.10
N SER A 58 -1.43 36.49 17.44
CA SER A 58 -0.39 36.50 16.42
C SER A 58 -0.72 35.54 15.29
N LYS A 59 -0.05 35.74 14.15
CA LYS A 59 -0.19 34.92 12.94
C LYS A 59 0.68 33.65 13.01
N PRO A 60 0.43 32.65 12.15
CA PRO A 60 1.28 31.46 12.06
C PRO A 60 2.78 31.80 11.91
N GLY A 61 3.63 30.98 12.52
CA GLY A 61 5.08 31.17 12.55
C GLY A 61 5.62 31.76 13.87
N TYR A 62 4.75 32.27 14.74
CA TYR A 62 5.13 32.84 16.05
C TYR A 62 4.27 32.32 17.21
N LEU A 63 3.57 31.20 16.99
CA LEU A 63 2.62 30.64 17.94
C LEU A 63 3.32 29.83 19.03
N GLY A 64 2.86 29.94 20.27
CA GLY A 64 3.34 29.15 21.39
C GLY A 64 2.29 28.98 22.50
N PRO A 65 2.51 28.06 23.44
CA PRO A 65 1.55 27.75 24.50
C PRO A 65 1.53 28.75 25.66
N VAL A 66 2.40 29.77 25.66
CA VAL A 66 2.57 30.72 26.76
C VAL A 66 1.72 31.97 26.54
N LYS A 67 0.98 32.42 27.56
CA LYS A 67 0.19 33.68 27.56
C LYS A 67 -0.80 33.82 26.38
N LEU A 68 -1.64 32.81 26.17
CA LEU A 68 -2.71 32.84 25.18
C LEU A 68 -3.76 33.91 25.51
N LEU A 69 -4.37 34.54 24.49
CA LEU A 69 -5.47 35.50 24.67
C LEU A 69 -6.78 34.81 25.07
N LYS A 70 -7.01 33.60 24.55
CA LYS A 70 -8.15 32.74 24.90
C LYS A 70 -7.65 31.34 25.21
N PRO A 71 -8.29 30.62 26.14
CA PRO A 71 -7.90 29.26 26.47
C PRO A 71 -7.97 28.34 25.24
N VAL A 72 -7.05 27.39 25.18
CA VAL A 72 -7.03 26.28 24.23
C VAL A 72 -6.81 24.98 25.00
N LYS A 73 -7.19 23.84 24.44
CA LYS A 73 -6.79 22.53 24.97
C LYS A 73 -5.40 22.18 24.51
N VAL A 74 -4.45 22.02 25.42
CA VAL A 74 -3.04 21.73 25.11
C VAL A 74 -2.79 20.23 25.17
N ILE A 75 -2.48 19.63 24.04
CA ILE A 75 -2.11 18.21 23.94
C ILE A 75 -0.65 18.15 23.53
N ALA A 76 0.18 17.48 24.32
CA ALA A 76 1.60 17.35 24.02
C ALA A 76 1.94 15.93 23.55
N ASP A 77 2.77 15.83 22.51
CA ASP A 77 3.43 14.58 22.20
C ASP A 77 4.31 14.14 23.37
N ARG A 78 4.47 12.82 23.56
CA ARG A 78 5.33 12.24 24.61
C ARG A 78 6.74 12.85 24.61
N THR A 79 7.30 13.20 23.45
CA THR A 79 8.62 13.83 23.37
C THR A 79 8.63 15.28 23.85
N VAL A 80 7.55 16.03 23.63
CA VAL A 80 7.40 17.43 24.04
C VAL A 80 7.17 17.55 25.54
N ALA A 81 6.39 16.64 26.13
CA ALA A 81 6.16 16.61 27.57
C ALA A 81 7.46 16.43 28.37
N ASN A 82 8.49 15.86 27.75
CA ASN A 82 9.82 15.64 28.36
C ASN A 82 10.84 16.74 28.02
N LEU A 83 10.44 17.80 27.31
CA LEU A 83 11.35 18.90 27.01
C LEU A 83 11.55 19.81 28.23
N ALA A 84 12.77 20.32 28.35
CA ALA A 84 13.14 21.38 29.27
C ALA A 84 13.84 22.49 28.48
N ASP A 85 13.76 23.72 29.00
CA ASP A 85 14.36 24.92 28.41
C ASP A 85 14.07 25.12 26.91
N PHE A 86 12.88 24.73 26.48
CA PHE A 86 12.55 24.67 25.05
C PHE A 86 12.28 26.06 24.45
N VAL A 87 12.26 26.09 23.12
CA VAL A 87 11.93 27.26 22.31
C VAL A 87 10.52 27.10 21.76
N CYS A 88 9.71 28.15 21.86
CA CYS A 88 8.39 28.22 21.24
C CYS A 88 8.11 29.64 20.75
N GLY A 89 7.07 29.82 19.94
CA GLY A 89 6.64 31.17 19.55
C GLY A 89 6.22 32.00 20.77
N ALA A 90 6.43 33.31 20.69
CA ALA A 90 6.10 34.24 21.77
C ALA A 90 4.65 34.74 21.73
N ASN A 91 3.85 34.29 20.76
CA ASN A 91 2.55 34.86 20.44
C ASN A 91 2.63 36.34 20.05
N GLU A 92 3.77 36.75 19.48
CA GLU A 92 4.06 38.09 18.99
C GLU A 92 4.88 37.98 17.70
N GLU A 93 4.48 38.71 16.67
CA GLU A 93 5.18 38.66 15.37
C GLU A 93 6.65 39.07 15.51
N GLY A 94 7.55 38.23 15.00
CA GLY A 94 8.99 38.45 15.04
C GLY A 94 9.69 37.87 16.28
N PHE A 95 8.95 37.33 17.26
CA PHE A 95 9.52 36.90 18.53
C PHE A 95 9.28 35.43 18.86
N HIS A 96 10.26 34.86 19.56
CA HIS A 96 10.22 33.52 20.16
C HIS A 96 10.68 33.61 21.61
N LEU A 97 10.15 32.71 22.44
CA LEU A 97 10.62 32.50 23.80
C LEU A 97 11.66 31.38 23.80
N LYS A 98 12.66 31.50 24.68
CA LYS A 98 13.69 30.48 24.90
C LYS A 98 13.79 30.15 26.38
N GLY A 99 14.21 28.93 26.69
CA GLY A 99 14.32 28.48 28.07
C GLY A 99 12.97 28.22 28.72
N VAL A 100 11.91 27.97 27.94
CA VAL A 100 10.55 27.74 28.46
C VAL A 100 10.48 26.37 29.14
N ASN A 101 9.80 26.29 30.29
CA ASN A 101 9.60 25.06 31.05
C ASN A 101 8.16 24.89 31.51
N TRP A 102 7.67 23.65 31.39
CA TRP A 102 6.42 23.18 32.01
C TRP A 102 6.42 23.47 33.52
N GLY A 103 5.23 23.76 34.07
CA GLY A 103 5.01 24.15 35.48
C GLY A 103 5.47 25.56 35.85
N ARG A 104 6.61 26.02 35.32
CA ARG A 104 7.18 27.35 35.62
C ARG A 104 6.54 28.45 34.77
N ASP A 105 6.54 28.28 33.45
CA ASP A 105 6.11 29.32 32.51
C ASP A 105 4.71 29.07 31.94
N LEU A 106 4.26 27.81 31.97
CA LEU A 106 2.95 27.34 31.52
C LEU A 106 2.52 26.08 32.31
N PRO A 107 1.22 25.83 32.47
CA PRO A 107 0.73 24.60 33.08
C PRO A 107 1.14 23.35 32.32
N GLU A 108 1.13 22.20 32.99
CA GLU A 108 1.25 20.89 32.34
C GLU A 108 0.15 20.69 31.26
N PRO A 109 0.40 19.88 30.21
CA PRO A 109 -0.58 19.61 29.16
C PRO A 109 -1.89 19.02 29.70
N ASP A 110 -3.03 19.32 29.07
CA ASP A 110 -4.32 18.69 29.37
C ASP A 110 -4.26 17.16 29.12
N LEU A 111 -3.45 16.73 28.14
CA LEU A 111 -3.18 15.33 27.84
C LEU A 111 -1.80 15.16 27.22
N VAL A 112 -1.06 14.16 27.68
CA VAL A 112 0.16 13.67 27.02
C VAL A 112 -0.17 12.38 26.28
N THR A 113 0.05 12.35 24.97
CA THR A 113 -0.25 11.17 24.14
C THR A 113 0.71 11.06 22.96
N ASP A 114 0.64 9.95 22.24
CA ASP A 114 1.41 9.74 21.02
C ASP A 114 0.76 10.49 19.84
N LEU A 115 1.42 11.53 19.33
CA LEU A 115 0.89 12.41 18.29
C LEU A 115 1.68 12.36 17.00
N ARG A 116 2.95 11.94 17.04
CA ARG A 116 3.86 12.07 15.90
C ARG A 116 3.85 10.89 14.95
N ASN A 117 4.26 11.13 13.71
CA ASN A 117 4.77 10.06 12.85
C ASN A 117 6.07 9.50 13.44
N VAL A 118 6.27 8.19 13.30
CA VAL A 118 7.57 7.58 13.58
C VAL A 118 8.56 7.98 12.49
N VAL A 119 9.84 8.04 12.84
CA VAL A 119 10.93 8.24 11.90
C VAL A 119 11.83 7.00 11.87
N GLU A 120 12.55 6.79 10.77
CA GLU A 120 13.50 5.68 10.68
C GLU A 120 14.54 5.77 11.80
N GLY A 121 14.82 4.64 12.45
CA GLY A 121 15.74 4.56 13.59
C GLY A 121 15.08 4.82 14.96
N ASP A 122 13.80 5.20 15.01
CA ASP A 122 13.06 5.25 16.28
C ASP A 122 13.09 3.88 16.99
N PRO A 123 13.16 3.83 18.33
CA PRO A 123 13.05 2.58 19.08
C PRO A 123 11.73 1.87 18.78
N SER A 124 11.79 0.56 18.57
CA SER A 124 10.59 -0.25 18.39
C SER A 124 9.69 -0.18 19.64
N PRO A 125 8.36 -0.05 19.50
CA PRO A 125 7.45 0.03 20.64
C PRO A 125 7.36 -1.27 21.45
N ASP A 126 7.86 -2.39 20.93
CA ASP A 126 7.99 -3.67 21.66
C ASP A 126 9.30 -3.79 22.46
N GLY A 127 10.16 -2.76 22.41
CA GLY A 127 11.45 -2.71 23.08
C GLY A 127 12.58 -3.46 22.37
N GLN A 128 12.35 -3.98 21.15
CA GLN A 128 13.32 -4.79 20.42
C GLN A 128 13.77 -4.09 19.13
N GLY A 129 14.98 -3.55 19.14
CA GLY A 129 15.59 -2.92 17.98
C GLY A 129 14.98 -1.56 17.62
N VAL A 130 15.06 -1.20 16.34
CA VAL A 130 14.63 0.09 15.79
C VAL A 130 13.73 -0.09 14.58
N LEU A 131 12.91 0.91 14.29
CA LEU A 131 11.97 0.92 13.18
C LEU A 131 12.70 1.21 11.85
N ALA A 132 12.46 0.35 10.86
CA ALA A 132 12.77 0.61 9.45
C ALA A 132 11.48 1.01 8.72
N ILE A 133 11.59 1.88 7.72
CA ILE A 133 10.42 2.33 6.93
C ILE A 133 10.56 1.83 5.49
N GLN A 134 9.54 1.11 5.03
CA GLN A 134 9.45 0.62 3.66
C GLN A 134 8.16 1.13 3.00
N ARG A 135 8.18 1.24 1.67
CA ARG A 135 6.98 1.54 0.89
C ARG A 135 6.25 0.25 0.59
N GLY A 136 4.95 0.24 0.79
CA GLY A 136 4.07 -0.89 0.49
C GLY A 136 2.81 -0.44 -0.23
N ILE A 137 2.28 -1.32 -1.06
CA ILE A 137 0.96 -1.16 -1.67
C ILE A 137 0.00 -2.04 -0.86
N GLU A 138 -1.00 -1.42 -0.24
CA GLU A 138 -2.03 -2.17 0.49
C GLU A 138 -2.91 -2.95 -0.50
N VAL A 139 -2.72 -4.27 -0.56
CA VAL A 139 -3.51 -5.18 -1.43
C VAL A 139 -4.69 -5.83 -0.71
N GLY A 140 -4.75 -5.71 0.62
CA GLY A 140 -5.85 -6.22 1.42
C GLY A 140 -5.81 -5.69 2.85
N HIS A 141 -6.96 -5.78 3.51
CA HIS A 141 -7.16 -5.30 4.88
C HIS A 141 -8.15 -6.21 5.60
N VAL A 142 -7.90 -6.44 6.89
CA VAL A 142 -8.81 -7.16 7.79
C VAL A 142 -9.18 -6.27 8.95
N PHE A 143 -10.47 -6.18 9.28
CA PHE A 143 -10.96 -5.39 10.40
C PHE A 143 -11.79 -6.23 11.34
N TYR A 144 -11.52 -6.10 12.64
CA TYR A 144 -12.49 -6.43 13.67
C TYR A 144 -13.43 -5.23 13.85
N LEU A 145 -14.68 -5.39 13.43
CA LEU A 145 -15.70 -4.34 13.46
C LEU A 145 -16.47 -4.31 14.80
N GLY A 146 -16.32 -5.35 15.60
CA GLY A 146 -17.10 -5.55 16.82
C GLY A 146 -18.60 -5.51 16.52
N THR A 147 -19.34 -4.78 17.35
CA THR A 147 -20.79 -4.61 17.19
C THR A 147 -21.19 -3.31 16.49
N LYS A 148 -20.27 -2.62 15.79
CA LYS A 148 -20.53 -1.27 15.24
C LYS A 148 -21.77 -1.24 14.33
N TYR A 149 -21.84 -2.16 13.37
CA TYR A 149 -22.93 -2.23 12.39
C TYR A 149 -24.15 -2.97 12.94
N SER A 150 -23.93 -4.07 13.65
CA SER A 150 -25.02 -4.86 14.23
C SER A 150 -25.86 -4.07 15.22
N LYS A 151 -25.26 -3.17 16.01
CA LYS A 151 -26.02 -2.22 16.85
C LYS A 151 -26.84 -1.23 16.02
N ALA A 152 -26.22 -0.57 15.04
CA ALA A 152 -26.87 0.44 14.21
C ALA A 152 -28.05 -0.13 13.39
N MET A 153 -27.95 -1.38 12.95
CA MET A 153 -28.96 -2.07 12.14
C MET A 153 -29.91 -2.96 12.96
N ASN A 154 -29.75 -2.99 14.29
CA ASN A 154 -30.46 -3.89 15.20
C ASN A 154 -30.39 -5.38 14.78
N ALA A 155 -29.25 -5.82 14.25
CA ALA A 155 -29.00 -7.21 13.88
C ALA A 155 -28.58 -8.00 15.13
N THR A 156 -29.42 -8.95 15.55
CA THR A 156 -29.28 -9.71 16.79
C THR A 156 -29.46 -11.21 16.60
N PHE A 157 -28.93 -12.01 17.53
CA PHE A 157 -29.17 -13.44 17.67
C PHE A 157 -29.50 -13.77 19.14
N LEU A 158 -30.10 -14.94 19.37
CA LEU A 158 -30.32 -15.46 20.73
C LEU A 158 -29.05 -16.18 21.19
N ASP A 159 -28.43 -15.69 22.26
CA ASP A 159 -27.24 -16.32 22.82
C ASP A 159 -27.59 -17.51 23.73
N GLU A 160 -26.59 -18.26 24.20
CA GLU A 160 -26.75 -19.45 25.05
C GLU A 160 -27.57 -19.19 26.32
N ASP A 161 -27.57 -17.96 26.84
CA ASP A 161 -28.36 -17.52 28.00
C ASP A 161 -29.81 -17.14 27.66
N GLY A 162 -30.22 -17.31 26.40
CA GLY A 162 -31.55 -16.96 25.91
C GLY A 162 -31.78 -15.45 25.78
N ARG A 163 -30.71 -14.64 25.75
CA ARG A 163 -30.83 -13.18 25.61
C ARG A 163 -30.42 -12.72 24.21
N PRO A 164 -31.12 -11.73 23.62
CA PRO A 164 -30.68 -11.12 22.37
C PRO A 164 -29.32 -10.43 22.55
N LYS A 165 -28.34 -10.81 21.71
CA LYS A 165 -27.05 -10.14 21.59
C LYS A 165 -26.83 -9.67 20.16
N HIS A 166 -26.13 -8.56 20.00
CA HIS A 166 -25.70 -8.08 18.68
C HIS A 166 -24.58 -8.96 18.14
N PHE A 167 -24.57 -9.19 16.83
CA PHE A 167 -23.49 -9.95 16.19
C PHE A 167 -22.14 -9.25 16.35
N GLU A 168 -21.13 -10.03 16.72
CA GLU A 168 -19.72 -9.67 16.57
C GLU A 168 -19.32 -9.84 15.10
N MET A 169 -18.71 -8.81 14.52
CA MET A 169 -18.44 -8.76 13.09
C MET A 169 -16.96 -8.57 12.78
N GLY A 170 -16.51 -9.25 11.74
CA GLY A 170 -15.24 -8.98 11.05
C GLY A 170 -15.49 -8.76 9.57
N CYS A 171 -14.63 -7.99 8.90
CA CYS A 171 -14.63 -7.91 7.45
C CYS A 171 -13.21 -8.09 6.89
N TYR A 172 -13.16 -8.64 5.67
CA TYR A 172 -11.93 -9.04 5.00
C TYR A 172 -12.02 -8.58 3.55
N GLY A 173 -11.10 -7.71 3.13
CA GLY A 173 -11.10 -7.12 1.80
C GLY A 173 -9.78 -7.40 1.09
N ILE A 174 -9.87 -7.77 -0.18
CA ILE A 174 -8.72 -7.90 -1.09
C ILE A 174 -9.01 -7.06 -2.34
N GLY A 175 -8.07 -6.20 -2.70
CA GLY A 175 -8.14 -5.41 -3.92
C GLY A 175 -7.73 -6.23 -5.13
N VAL A 176 -8.64 -7.04 -5.69
CA VAL A 176 -8.36 -7.96 -6.80
C VAL A 176 -7.69 -7.26 -7.98
N THR A 177 -8.23 -6.12 -8.42
CA THR A 177 -7.65 -5.33 -9.52
C THR A 177 -6.33 -4.65 -9.12
N ARG A 178 -6.15 -4.31 -7.85
CA ARG A 178 -4.93 -3.70 -7.32
C ARG A 178 -3.78 -4.70 -7.24
N ILE A 179 -4.06 -5.97 -6.96
CA ILE A 179 -3.05 -7.04 -6.92
C ILE A 179 -2.32 -7.14 -8.26
N LEU A 180 -3.03 -6.98 -9.38
CA LEU A 180 -2.41 -7.04 -10.71
C LEU A 180 -1.34 -5.95 -10.87
N GLY A 181 -1.66 -4.71 -10.54
CA GLY A 181 -0.70 -3.60 -10.57
C GLY A 181 0.44 -3.79 -9.57
N ALA A 182 0.13 -4.26 -8.36
CA ALA A 182 1.16 -4.52 -7.34
C ALA A 182 2.14 -5.63 -7.76
N ALA A 183 1.66 -6.67 -8.44
CA ALA A 183 2.51 -7.73 -8.98
C ALA A 183 3.47 -7.21 -10.05
N ILE A 184 2.98 -6.36 -10.96
CA ILE A 184 3.81 -5.71 -12.00
C ILE A 184 4.85 -4.77 -11.35
N GLU A 185 4.43 -3.92 -10.41
CA GLU A 185 5.33 -3.01 -9.68
C GLU A 185 6.46 -3.76 -8.97
N GLN A 186 6.16 -4.93 -8.41
CA GLN A 186 7.16 -5.76 -7.75
C GLN A 186 8.07 -6.51 -8.75
N LYS A 187 7.57 -6.87 -9.93
CA LYS A 187 8.26 -7.70 -10.92
C LYS A 187 8.02 -7.22 -12.36
N HIS A 188 8.92 -6.37 -12.83
CA HIS A 188 9.06 -6.00 -14.23
C HIS A 188 10.54 -5.76 -14.57
N ASP A 189 10.87 -5.72 -15.85
CA ASP A 189 12.16 -5.28 -16.36
C ASP A 189 11.98 -4.35 -17.58
N GLU A 190 13.08 -3.93 -18.20
CA GLU A 190 13.06 -3.07 -19.39
C GLU A 190 12.32 -3.68 -20.59
N ARG A 191 12.13 -5.01 -20.60
CA ARG A 191 11.42 -5.74 -21.65
C ARG A 191 9.92 -5.90 -21.35
N GLY A 192 9.47 -5.58 -20.14
CA GLY A 192 8.05 -5.62 -19.75
C GLY A 192 7.76 -6.41 -18.48
N ILE A 193 6.57 -7.04 -18.44
CA ILE A 193 6.04 -7.66 -17.22
C ILE A 193 6.73 -8.99 -16.91
N ILE A 194 6.92 -9.31 -15.64
CA ILE A 194 7.36 -10.63 -15.16
C ILE A 194 6.30 -11.19 -14.21
N TRP A 195 5.41 -12.01 -14.76
CA TRP A 195 4.36 -12.64 -13.97
C TRP A 195 4.89 -13.73 -13.04
N PRO A 196 4.33 -13.88 -11.82
CA PRO A 196 4.26 -15.17 -11.16
C PRO A 196 3.45 -16.17 -12.01
N ASP A 197 3.91 -17.41 -12.11
CA ASP A 197 3.28 -18.47 -12.94
C ASP A 197 1.76 -18.59 -12.67
N SER A 198 1.35 -18.46 -11.41
CA SER A 198 -0.06 -18.60 -10.98
C SER A 198 -1.03 -17.53 -11.51
N ILE A 199 -0.53 -16.41 -12.03
CA ILE A 199 -1.36 -15.31 -12.54
C ILE A 199 -0.93 -14.83 -13.93
N ALA A 200 0.00 -15.53 -14.58
CA ALA A 200 0.38 -15.23 -15.96
C ALA A 200 -0.83 -15.46 -16.89
N PRO A 201 -1.03 -14.62 -17.92
CA PRO A 201 -2.17 -14.76 -18.84
C PRO A 201 -2.11 -16.05 -19.66
N PHE A 202 -0.89 -16.56 -19.89
CA PHE A 202 -0.59 -17.88 -20.43
C PHE A 202 0.70 -18.35 -19.76
N THR A 203 0.87 -19.66 -19.63
CA THR A 203 2.12 -20.24 -19.08
C THR A 203 3.20 -20.33 -20.15
N VAL A 204 2.82 -20.72 -21.37
CA VAL A 204 3.75 -20.94 -22.50
C VAL A 204 3.26 -20.23 -23.75
N VAL A 205 4.17 -19.60 -24.49
CA VAL A 205 3.94 -19.13 -25.87
C VAL A 205 4.78 -19.95 -26.83
N ILE A 206 4.15 -20.46 -27.89
CA ILE A 206 4.82 -21.08 -29.03
C ILE A 206 4.89 -20.05 -30.17
N CYS A 207 6.09 -19.79 -30.65
CA CYS A 207 6.40 -18.79 -31.67
C CYS A 207 6.93 -19.47 -32.95
N PRO A 208 6.05 -19.94 -33.86
CA PRO A 208 6.45 -20.55 -35.12
C PRO A 208 6.92 -19.51 -36.17
N ILE A 209 8.16 -19.63 -36.64
CA ILE A 209 8.72 -18.79 -37.70
C ILE A 209 8.28 -19.32 -39.07
N GLY A 210 7.33 -18.62 -39.70
CA GLY A 210 6.81 -19.00 -41.01
C GLY A 210 5.69 -20.03 -40.95
N TYR A 211 4.85 -19.98 -39.92
CA TYR A 211 3.70 -20.87 -39.70
C TYR A 211 2.87 -21.17 -40.96
N ASP A 212 2.43 -20.14 -41.70
CA ASP A 212 1.63 -20.35 -42.92
C ASP A 212 2.46 -20.75 -44.16
N ARG A 213 3.79 -20.68 -44.08
CA ARG A 213 4.70 -20.90 -45.21
C ARG A 213 5.39 -22.26 -45.16
N SER A 214 5.50 -22.88 -43.99
CA SER A 214 6.17 -24.16 -43.80
C SER A 214 5.22 -25.15 -43.14
N ALA A 215 4.86 -26.19 -43.89
CA ALA A 215 4.02 -27.27 -43.39
C ALA A 215 4.68 -28.01 -42.21
N ASP A 216 6.01 -28.14 -42.22
CA ASP A 216 6.77 -28.79 -41.15
C ASP A 216 6.74 -27.95 -39.86
N VAL A 217 6.92 -26.63 -39.97
CA VAL A 217 6.82 -25.71 -38.82
C VAL A 217 5.42 -25.71 -38.24
N LYS A 218 4.40 -25.66 -39.10
CA LYS A 218 3.00 -25.71 -38.68
C LYS A 218 2.69 -26.99 -37.92
N ALA A 219 3.00 -28.15 -38.50
CA ALA A 219 2.75 -29.45 -37.87
C ALA A 219 3.49 -29.59 -36.53
N ALA A 220 4.75 -29.14 -36.44
CA ALA A 220 5.51 -29.20 -35.19
C ALA A 220 4.95 -28.26 -34.10
N ALA A 221 4.49 -27.07 -34.48
CA ALA A 221 3.89 -26.12 -33.54
C ALA A 221 2.52 -26.58 -33.03
N ASP A 222 1.67 -27.10 -33.92
CA ASP A 222 0.36 -27.66 -33.58
C ASP A 222 0.51 -28.86 -32.65
N GLN A 223 1.42 -29.79 -32.96
CA GLN A 223 1.69 -30.95 -32.10
C GLN A 223 2.19 -30.53 -30.71
N LEU A 224 3.13 -29.59 -30.64
CA LEU A 224 3.64 -29.12 -29.34
C LEU A 224 2.56 -28.43 -28.51
N HIS A 225 1.71 -27.63 -29.17
CA HIS A 225 0.56 -27.01 -28.53
C HIS A 225 -0.36 -28.08 -27.93
N GLU A 226 -0.75 -29.08 -28.72
CA GLU A 226 -1.60 -30.20 -28.27
C GLU A 226 -0.96 -30.98 -27.11
N ASP A 227 0.34 -31.29 -27.18
CA ASP A 227 1.06 -32.07 -26.15
C ASP A 227 1.15 -31.34 -24.80
N LEU A 228 1.26 -30.01 -24.81
CA LEU A 228 1.29 -29.18 -23.62
C LEU A 228 -0.13 -28.93 -23.08
N ALA A 229 -1.09 -28.63 -23.96
CA ALA A 229 -2.50 -28.46 -23.58
C ALA A 229 -3.09 -29.75 -22.98
N ALA A 230 -2.75 -30.91 -23.53
CA ALA A 230 -3.14 -32.22 -22.99
C ALA A 230 -2.56 -32.50 -21.58
N ALA A 231 -1.49 -31.79 -21.21
CA ALA A 231 -0.93 -31.83 -19.85
C ALA A 231 -1.52 -30.76 -18.91
N GLY A 232 -2.55 -30.02 -19.35
CA GLY A 232 -3.21 -28.98 -18.56
C GLY A 232 -2.42 -27.67 -18.47
N ILE A 233 -1.41 -27.48 -19.32
CA ILE A 233 -0.65 -26.23 -19.39
C ILE A 233 -1.41 -25.26 -20.27
N ASP A 234 -1.55 -24.01 -19.82
CA ASP A 234 -2.15 -22.94 -20.60
C ASP A 234 -1.14 -22.39 -21.62
N VAL A 235 -1.41 -22.64 -22.90
CA VAL A 235 -0.47 -22.44 -24.00
C VAL A 235 -1.14 -21.55 -25.04
N ILE A 236 -0.40 -20.55 -25.51
CA ILE A 236 -0.80 -19.74 -26.65
C ILE A 236 0.12 -19.98 -27.83
N LEU A 237 -0.47 -20.11 -29.01
CA LEU A 237 0.22 -20.16 -30.28
C LEU A 237 0.20 -18.75 -30.91
N ASP A 238 1.36 -18.20 -31.25
CA ASP A 238 1.42 -16.96 -32.02
C ASP A 238 1.48 -17.27 -33.53
N ASP A 239 0.30 -17.39 -34.12
CA ASP A 239 0.10 -17.67 -35.54
C ASP A 239 -0.07 -16.40 -36.39
N ARG A 240 0.24 -15.21 -35.86
CA ARG A 240 0.03 -13.93 -36.56
C ARG A 240 0.88 -13.75 -37.82
N GLY A 241 1.93 -14.56 -38.00
CA GLY A 241 2.86 -14.45 -39.13
C GLY A 241 3.82 -13.25 -39.04
N GLU A 242 3.99 -12.69 -37.84
CA GLU A 242 4.83 -11.53 -37.58
C GLU A 242 6.33 -11.79 -37.76
N ARG A 243 7.11 -10.70 -37.87
CA ARG A 243 8.57 -10.80 -37.90
C ARG A 243 9.10 -11.25 -36.54
N PRO A 244 10.11 -12.16 -36.47
CA PRO A 244 10.59 -12.72 -35.20
C PRO A 244 10.89 -11.66 -34.13
N GLY A 245 11.57 -10.57 -34.49
CA GLY A 245 11.92 -9.52 -33.53
C GLY A 245 10.72 -8.80 -32.90
N ALA A 246 9.68 -8.51 -33.70
CA ALA A 246 8.46 -7.87 -33.19
C ALA A 246 7.64 -8.86 -32.35
N MET A 247 7.47 -10.08 -32.84
CA MET A 247 6.80 -11.17 -32.14
C MET A 247 7.42 -11.43 -30.76
N PHE A 248 8.75 -11.52 -30.69
CA PHE A 248 9.46 -11.77 -29.45
C PHE A 248 9.32 -10.63 -28.45
N ALA A 249 9.40 -9.38 -28.92
CA ALA A 249 9.21 -8.20 -28.09
C ALA A 249 7.80 -8.13 -27.51
N ASP A 250 6.77 -8.46 -28.28
CA ASP A 250 5.38 -8.50 -27.79
C ASP A 250 5.21 -9.49 -26.63
N TRP A 251 5.72 -10.72 -26.76
CA TRP A 251 5.58 -11.72 -25.71
C TRP A 251 6.45 -11.48 -24.49
N GLU A 252 7.60 -10.82 -24.67
CA GLU A 252 8.39 -10.32 -23.55
C GLU A 252 7.65 -9.18 -22.83
N LEU A 253 6.96 -8.30 -23.56
CA LEU A 253 6.17 -7.23 -22.99
C LEU A 253 4.96 -7.75 -22.21
N ILE A 254 4.21 -8.69 -22.80
CA ILE A 254 3.07 -9.38 -22.18
C ILE A 254 3.52 -10.18 -20.95
N GLY A 255 4.75 -10.70 -20.97
CA GLY A 255 5.38 -11.35 -19.82
C GLY A 255 5.11 -12.84 -19.70
N VAL A 256 4.82 -13.55 -20.79
CA VAL A 256 4.58 -15.00 -20.75
C VAL A 256 5.83 -15.73 -20.23
N PRO A 257 5.74 -16.57 -19.18
CA PRO A 257 6.90 -17.13 -18.50
C PRO A 257 7.83 -17.99 -19.37
N HIS A 258 7.28 -18.71 -20.34
CA HIS A 258 8.05 -19.63 -21.19
C HIS A 258 7.77 -19.38 -22.67
N ARG A 259 8.81 -19.13 -23.46
CA ARG A 259 8.74 -19.03 -24.92
C ARG A 259 9.43 -20.21 -25.59
N VAL A 260 8.78 -20.82 -26.56
CA VAL A 260 9.38 -21.83 -27.44
C VAL A 260 9.31 -21.35 -28.89
N VAL A 261 10.43 -21.31 -29.57
CA VAL A 261 10.54 -20.91 -30.98
C VAL A 261 10.80 -22.13 -31.85
N LEU A 262 10.02 -22.26 -32.93
CA LEU A 262 10.15 -23.31 -33.93
C LEU A 262 10.34 -22.67 -35.30
N GLY A 263 11.32 -23.12 -36.08
CA GLY A 263 11.55 -22.59 -37.42
C GLY A 263 12.27 -23.59 -38.31
N ASP A 264 12.18 -23.42 -39.63
CA ASP A 264 12.66 -24.39 -40.63
C ASP A 264 14.10 -24.86 -40.40
N LYS A 265 15.00 -23.92 -40.06
CA LYS A 265 16.42 -24.25 -39.84
C LYS A 265 16.59 -25.13 -38.60
N GLY A 266 15.93 -24.77 -37.49
CA GLY A 266 15.97 -25.54 -36.25
C GLY A 266 15.38 -26.94 -36.44
N LEU A 267 14.23 -27.04 -37.11
CA LEU A 267 13.57 -28.33 -37.35
C LEU A 267 14.43 -29.27 -38.21
N LYS A 268 15.13 -28.77 -39.22
CA LYS A 268 16.08 -29.57 -40.01
C LYS A 268 17.25 -30.13 -39.18
N GLU A 269 17.62 -29.42 -38.12
CA GLU A 269 18.63 -29.84 -37.14
C GLU A 269 18.03 -30.64 -35.97
N GLY A 270 16.71 -30.80 -35.91
CA GLY A 270 15.99 -31.45 -34.81
C GLY A 270 15.93 -30.61 -33.52
N ILE A 271 16.04 -29.29 -33.62
CA ILE A 271 16.19 -28.35 -32.49
C ILE A 271 15.03 -27.33 -32.45
N ALA A 272 14.52 -27.10 -31.24
CA ALA A 272 13.69 -25.97 -30.84
C ALA A 272 14.49 -25.02 -29.94
N GLU A 273 14.12 -23.74 -29.89
CA GLU A 273 14.73 -22.78 -28.97
C GLU A 273 13.77 -22.47 -27.83
N TYR A 274 14.17 -22.77 -26.59
CA TYR A 274 13.44 -22.44 -25.38
C TYR A 274 14.06 -21.23 -24.70
N GLN A 275 13.24 -20.30 -24.21
CA GLN A 275 13.70 -19.21 -23.36
C GLN A 275 12.67 -18.87 -22.29
N GLY A 276 13.07 -18.89 -21.02
CA GLY A 276 12.26 -18.33 -19.94
C GLY A 276 12.23 -16.81 -19.99
N ARG A 277 11.16 -16.18 -19.49
CA ARG A 277 10.97 -14.71 -19.51
C ARG A 277 12.13 -13.96 -18.85
N GLN A 278 12.77 -14.56 -17.87
CA GLN A 278 13.90 -13.97 -17.14
C GLN A 278 15.27 -14.45 -17.66
N ASP A 279 15.30 -15.38 -18.62
CA ASP A 279 16.56 -15.87 -19.19
C ASP A 279 17.17 -14.82 -20.12
N LYS A 280 18.50 -14.71 -20.08
CA LYS A 280 19.27 -13.82 -20.96
C LYS A 280 19.33 -14.35 -22.39
N ASP A 281 19.59 -15.65 -22.51
CA ASP A 281 19.82 -16.34 -23.78
C ASP A 281 18.87 -17.51 -23.96
N ALA A 282 18.56 -17.83 -25.21
CA ALA A 282 17.79 -19.02 -25.55
C ALA A 282 18.64 -20.29 -25.40
N THR A 283 18.00 -21.37 -24.94
CA THR A 283 18.57 -22.71 -24.85
C THR A 283 18.06 -23.55 -26.00
N LYS A 284 18.97 -24.22 -26.71
CA LYS A 284 18.63 -25.21 -27.74
C LYS A 284 18.18 -26.51 -27.08
N VAL A 285 17.01 -27.00 -27.45
CA VAL A 285 16.40 -28.23 -26.93
C VAL A 285 16.01 -29.11 -28.10
N ALA A 286 16.20 -30.43 -27.99
CA ALA A 286 15.72 -31.35 -29.03
C ALA A 286 14.19 -31.22 -29.17
N VAL A 287 13.68 -31.16 -30.40
CA VAL A 287 12.24 -31.00 -30.67
C VAL A 287 11.42 -32.09 -29.96
N ALA A 288 11.93 -33.33 -29.96
CA ALA A 288 11.28 -34.46 -29.28
C ALA A 288 11.21 -34.33 -27.75
N GLU A 289 12.05 -33.48 -27.14
CA GLU A 289 12.15 -33.31 -25.69
C GLU A 289 11.54 -31.99 -25.20
N VAL A 290 11.20 -31.07 -26.10
CA VAL A 290 10.82 -29.70 -25.72
C VAL A 290 9.57 -29.65 -24.85
N ALA A 291 8.59 -30.52 -25.10
CA ALA A 291 7.38 -30.61 -24.27
C ALA A 291 7.73 -31.03 -22.82
N ALA A 292 8.57 -32.05 -22.66
CA ALA A 292 9.03 -32.51 -21.34
C ALA A 292 9.90 -31.45 -20.64
N TRP A 293 10.75 -30.75 -21.42
CA TRP A 293 11.61 -29.68 -20.92
C TRP A 293 10.82 -28.52 -20.32
N VAL A 294 9.74 -28.11 -20.99
CA VAL A 294 8.82 -27.06 -20.51
C VAL A 294 8.05 -27.56 -19.28
N LYS A 295 7.46 -28.76 -19.35
CA LYS A 295 6.73 -29.37 -18.21
C LYS A 295 7.56 -29.42 -16.92
N ALA A 296 8.86 -29.70 -17.03
CA ALA A 296 9.76 -29.74 -15.87
C ALA A 296 10.06 -28.36 -15.24
N ARG A 297 9.71 -27.26 -15.92
CA ARG A 297 10.01 -25.87 -15.50
C ARG A 297 8.78 -25.07 -15.10
N VAL A 298 7.60 -25.45 -15.57
CA VAL A 298 6.33 -24.88 -15.11
C VAL A 298 6.18 -25.22 -13.63
N LYS A 299 6.06 -24.20 -12.77
CA LYS A 299 5.77 -24.40 -11.35
C LYS A 299 4.25 -24.33 -11.18
N VAL A 300 3.65 -25.48 -10.87
CA VAL A 300 2.23 -25.59 -10.45
C VAL A 300 2.06 -25.02 -9.05
#